data_AF-A0A1U7LGX3-F1
#
_entry.id   AF-A0A1U7LGX3-F1
#
_cell.length_a   1.000
_cell.length_b   1.000
_cell.length_c   1.000
_cell.angle_alpha   90.00
_cell.angle_beta   90.00
_cell.angle_gamma   90.00
#
_symmetry.space_group_name_H-M   'P 1'
#
loop_
_entity.id
_entity.type
_entity.pdbx_description
1 polymer ?
#
loop_
_entity_poly.entity_id
_entity_poly.type
_entity_poly.pdbx_seq_one_letter_code
_entity_poly.pdbx_strand_id
1 'polypeptide(L)'
;MSDSEPAISIPNRIQSLRQIWQLSAFAQFMWTFSEAITSEDFDYDDFESAIVQDNIEYLLDLRLILLKRVSSNRHLSLENADEYTRRQFLAKKPSENPFSDDIQPKSFSSLSDFHKARPSMLCTD
;
A
#
# COMPACT_ATOMS: atom_id res chain seq x y z
N MET A 1 -35.12 -11.22 -4.34
CA MET A 1 -34.34 -10.70 -5.48
C MET A 1 -32.99 -10.32 -4.91
N SER A 2 -32.00 -11.20 -5.03
CA SER A 2 -30.66 -10.92 -4.51
C SER A 2 -29.89 -10.24 -5.64
N ASP A 3 -29.68 -8.93 -5.52
CA ASP A 3 -28.82 -8.18 -6.43
C ASP A 3 -27.39 -8.73 -6.34
N SER A 4 -27.03 -9.53 -7.35
CA SER A 4 -25.65 -9.91 -7.61
C SER A 4 -24.91 -8.67 -8.10
N GLU A 5 -24.09 -8.08 -7.24
CA GLU A 5 -23.16 -7.01 -7.57
C GLU A 5 -22.29 -7.42 -8.77
N PRO A 6 -22.15 -6.59 -9.82
CA PRO A 6 -21.41 -6.99 -11.01
C PRO A 6 -19.92 -7.12 -10.66
N ALA A 7 -19.38 -8.34 -10.76
CA ALA A 7 -17.96 -8.58 -10.60
C ALA A 7 -17.16 -7.72 -11.59
N ILE A 8 -16.46 -6.70 -11.07
CA ILE A 8 -15.61 -5.82 -11.88
C ILE A 8 -14.46 -6.67 -12.43
N SER A 9 -14.31 -6.69 -13.76
CA SER A 9 -13.22 -7.42 -14.42
C SER A 9 -11.85 -6.87 -14.03
N ILE A 10 -10.81 -7.70 -14.06
CA ILE A 10 -9.41 -7.32 -13.72
C ILE A 10 -8.95 -6.07 -14.51
N PRO A 11 -9.16 -5.95 -15.84
CA PRO A 11 -8.80 -4.74 -16.58
C PRO A 11 -9.49 -3.47 -16.05
N ASN A 12 -10.75 -3.58 -15.62
CA ASN A 12 -11.50 -2.46 -15.04
C ASN A 12 -10.98 -2.09 -13.64
N ARG A 13 -10.47 -3.05 -12.86
CA ARG A 13 -9.81 -2.78 -11.56
C ARG A 13 -8.47 -2.06 -11.73
N ILE A 14 -7.64 -2.49 -12.68
CA ILE A 14 -6.38 -1.79 -13.03
C ILE A 14 -6.68 -0.35 -13.48
N GLN A 15 -7.68 -0.17 -14.34
CA GLN A 15 -8.07 1.17 -14.78
C GLN A 15 -8.50 2.07 -13.62
N SER A 16 -9.17 1.50 -12.61
CA SER A 16 -9.58 2.24 -11.40
C SER A 16 -8.37 2.60 -10.52
N LEU A 17 -7.39 1.71 -10.39
CA LEU A 17 -6.14 1.98 -9.68
C LEU A 17 -5.38 3.17 -10.30
N ARG A 18 -5.32 3.22 -11.63
CA ARG A 18 -4.66 4.31 -12.37
C ARG A 18 -5.32 5.68 -12.21
N GLN A 19 -6.55 5.74 -11.69
CA GLN A 19 -7.24 7.00 -11.37
C GLN A 19 -6.85 7.57 -9.99
N ILE A 20 -6.18 6.79 -9.15
CA ILE A 20 -5.76 7.21 -7.80
C ILE A 20 -4.46 7.99 -7.91
N TRP A 21 -4.50 9.29 -7.64
CA TRP A 21 -3.33 10.16 -7.80
C TRP A 21 -2.16 9.74 -6.90
N GLN A 22 -2.42 9.20 -5.70
CA GLN A 22 -1.39 8.70 -4.79
C GLN A 22 -0.62 7.54 -5.43
N LEU A 23 -1.32 6.67 -6.17
CA LEU A 23 -0.70 5.56 -6.87
C LEU A 23 0.11 6.06 -8.06
N SER A 24 -0.40 7.03 -8.83
CA SER A 24 0.36 7.66 -9.92
C SER A 24 1.63 8.37 -9.42
N ALA A 25 1.55 9.07 -8.28
CA ALA A 25 2.71 9.71 -7.67
C ALA A 25 3.73 8.68 -7.19
N PHE A 26 3.28 7.58 -6.57
CA PHE A 26 4.15 6.47 -6.18
C PHE A 26 4.79 5.78 -7.40
N ALA A 27 4.03 5.55 -8.47
CA ALA A 27 4.52 4.98 -9.72
C ALA A 27 5.65 5.82 -10.30
N GLN A 28 5.45 7.15 -10.39
CA GLN A 28 6.46 8.07 -10.90
C GLN A 28 7.72 8.08 -10.02
N PHE A 29 7.54 8.04 -8.70
CA PHE A 29 8.64 7.97 -7.76
C PHE A 29 9.44 6.68 -7.96
N MET A 30 8.77 5.53 -8.03
CA MET A 30 9.44 4.24 -8.23
C MET A 30 10.10 4.15 -9.60
N TRP A 31 9.47 4.65 -10.67
CA TRP A 31 10.10 4.74 -11.99
C TRP A 31 11.42 5.51 -11.96
N THR A 32 11.50 6.55 -11.12
CA THR A 32 12.67 7.44 -11.07
C THR A 32 13.75 6.91 -10.12
N PHE A 33 13.37 6.25 -9.04
CA PHE A 33 14.26 5.94 -7.92
C PHE A 33 14.33 4.45 -7.55
N SER A 34 13.68 3.56 -8.28
CA SER A 34 13.68 2.12 -8.00
C SER A 34 15.10 1.60 -7.84
N GLU A 35 15.99 1.81 -8.80
CA GLU A 35 17.37 1.32 -8.74
C GLU A 35 18.16 1.77 -7.48
N ALA A 36 17.84 2.94 -6.94
CA ALA A 36 18.48 3.46 -5.73
C ALA A 36 17.86 2.92 -4.43
N ILE A 37 16.60 2.50 -4.49
CA ILE A 37 15.78 2.13 -3.33
C ILE A 37 15.63 0.62 -3.24
N THR A 38 15.19 -0.02 -4.32
CA THR A 38 15.12 -1.46 -4.45
C THR A 38 16.46 -1.97 -4.97
N SER A 39 16.94 -3.07 -4.41
CA SER A 39 18.11 -3.78 -4.95
C SER A 39 17.74 -4.68 -6.14
N GLU A 40 16.46 -4.73 -6.47
CA GLU A 40 15.84 -5.53 -7.53
C GLU A 40 15.12 -4.58 -8.48
N ASP A 41 14.99 -4.99 -9.74
CA ASP A 41 14.26 -4.24 -10.75
C ASP A 41 12.77 -4.20 -10.35
N PHE A 42 12.30 -3.02 -9.94
CA PHE A 42 10.89 -2.82 -9.65
C PHE A 42 10.12 -2.73 -10.96
N ASP A 43 9.24 -3.71 -11.20
CA ASP A 43 8.28 -3.66 -12.31
C ASP A 43 6.93 -3.12 -11.80
N TYR A 44 6.46 -2.06 -12.46
CA TYR A 44 5.20 -1.42 -12.14
C TYR A 44 3.98 -2.27 -12.54
N ASP A 45 4.05 -3.03 -13.63
CA ASP A 45 2.96 -3.89 -14.07
C ASP A 45 2.77 -5.07 -13.10
N ASP A 46 3.87 -5.58 -12.53
CA ASP A 46 3.84 -6.59 -11.46
C ASP A 46 3.25 -6.02 -10.17
N PHE A 47 3.59 -4.78 -9.82
CA PHE A 47 3.02 -4.10 -8.66
C PHE A 47 1.50 -3.85 -8.80
N GLU A 48 1.04 -3.34 -9.96
CA GLU A 48 -0.40 -3.19 -10.23
C GLU A 48 -1.11 -4.55 -10.16
N SER A 49 -0.51 -5.58 -10.76
CA SER A 49 -1.02 -6.94 -10.72
C SER A 49 -1.09 -7.48 -9.29
N ALA A 50 -0.08 -7.23 -8.46
CA ALA A 50 -0.05 -7.63 -7.06
C ALA A 50 -1.18 -6.97 -6.25
N ILE A 51 -1.47 -5.69 -6.48
CA ILE A 51 -2.60 -5.01 -5.82
C ILE A 51 -3.93 -5.63 -6.25
N VAL A 52 -4.13 -5.86 -7.55
CA VAL A 52 -5.40 -6.40 -8.05
C VAL A 52 -5.60 -7.86 -7.62
N GLN A 53 -4.54 -8.64 -7.52
CA GLN A 53 -4.60 -10.04 -7.12
C GLN A 53 -4.59 -10.25 -5.59
N ASP A 54 -4.57 -9.17 -4.80
CA ASP A 54 -4.39 -9.24 -3.35
C ASP A 54 -3.15 -10.07 -2.96
N ASN A 55 -2.05 -9.92 -3.71
CA ASN A 55 -0.77 -10.56 -3.38
C ASN A 55 -0.10 -9.81 -2.22
N ILE A 56 -0.57 -10.10 -1.01
CA ILE A 56 -0.13 -9.45 0.22
C ILE A 56 1.35 -9.71 0.51
N GLU A 57 1.89 -10.87 0.15
CA GLU A 57 3.30 -11.22 0.38
C GLU A 57 4.23 -10.26 -0.37
N TYR A 58 4.00 -10.08 -1.67
CA TYR A 58 4.76 -9.11 -2.49
C TYR A 58 4.69 -7.69 -1.91
N LEU A 59 3.49 -7.25 -1.51
CA LEU A 59 3.28 -5.91 -0.95
C LEU A 59 3.98 -5.72 0.40
N LEU A 60 4.01 -6.76 1.24
CA LEU A 60 4.71 -6.76 2.52
C LEU A 60 6.22 -6.67 2.33
N ASP A 61 6.77 -7.40 1.37
CA ASP A 61 8.20 -7.37 1.05
C ASP A 61 8.62 -6.02 0.47
N LEU A 62 7.87 -5.51 -0.51
CA LEU A 62 8.11 -4.18 -1.08
C LEU A 62 8.07 -3.11 0.01
N ARG A 63 7.06 -3.15 0.87
CA ARG A 63 6.95 -2.23 2.01
C ARG A 63 8.18 -2.32 2.93
N LEU A 64 8.65 -3.53 3.25
CA LEU A 64 9.81 -3.70 4.12
C LEU A 64 11.08 -3.13 3.48
N ILE A 65 11.27 -3.34 2.17
CA ILE A 65 12.38 -2.77 1.40
C ILE A 65 12.34 -1.24 1.50
N LEU A 66 11.19 -0.63 1.18
CA LEU A 66 11.01 0.82 1.26
C LEU A 66 11.30 1.35 2.67
N LEU A 67 10.75 0.70 3.69
CA LEU A 67 10.90 1.12 5.08
C LEU A 67 12.37 1.04 5.55
N LYS A 68 13.09 -0.01 5.17
CA LYS A 68 14.53 -0.15 5.46
C LYS A 68 15.37 0.96 4.83
N ARG A 69 14.98 1.47 3.66
CA ARG A 69 15.72 2.55 2.98
C ARG A 69 15.54 3.90 3.64
N VAL A 70 14.35 4.19 4.13
CA VAL A 70 14.04 5.49 4.78
C VAL A 70 14.27 5.47 6.30
N SER A 71 14.58 4.31 6.87
CA SER A 71 14.79 4.13 8.31
C SER A 71 16.27 3.93 8.68
N SER A 72 16.64 4.47 9.84
CA SER A 72 17.90 4.14 10.51
C SER A 72 17.86 2.79 11.25
N ASN A 73 16.67 2.19 11.46
CA ASN A 73 16.53 0.92 12.17
C ASN A 73 16.97 -0.24 11.28
N ARG A 74 18.13 -0.81 11.58
CA ARG A 74 18.72 -1.94 10.82
C ARG A 74 18.05 -3.29 11.11
N HIS A 75 17.23 -3.39 12.16
CA HIS A 75 16.59 -4.63 12.60
C HIS A 75 15.14 -4.76 12.13
N LEU A 76 14.74 -4.01 11.10
CA LEU A 76 13.40 -4.12 10.54
C LEU A 76 13.18 -5.48 9.88
N SER A 77 12.07 -6.11 10.24
CA SER A 77 11.58 -7.38 9.70
C SER A 77 10.07 -7.26 9.42
N LEU A 78 9.51 -8.23 8.70
CA LEU A 78 8.06 -8.29 8.47
C LEU A 78 7.25 -8.30 9.78
N GLU A 79 7.78 -8.97 10.81
CA GLU A 79 7.15 -9.08 12.13
C GLU A 79 7.04 -7.74 12.87
N ASN A 80 8.04 -6.86 12.74
CA ASN A 80 8.09 -5.60 13.49
C ASN A 80 7.79 -4.35 12.65
N ALA A 81 7.64 -4.48 11.34
CA ALA A 81 7.40 -3.36 10.44
C ALA A 81 6.09 -2.63 10.78
N ASP A 82 5.01 -3.35 11.12
CA ASP A 82 3.69 -2.78 11.49
C ASP A 82 3.82 -1.86 12.69
N GLU A 83 4.36 -2.39 13.79
CA GLU A 83 4.53 -1.62 15.02
C GLU A 83 5.51 -0.44 14.83
N TYR A 84 6.58 -0.63 14.07
CA TYR A 84 7.49 0.45 13.76
C TYR A 84 6.80 1.57 12.97
N THR A 85 6.02 1.22 11.93
CA THR A 85 5.30 2.18 11.08
C THR A 85 4.26 2.94 11.89
N ARG A 86 3.47 2.23 12.71
CA ARG A 86 2.49 2.83 13.62
C ARG A 86 3.11 3.86 14.56
N ARG A 87 4.25 3.53 15.19
CA ARG A 87 4.98 4.48 16.05
C ARG A 87 5.43 5.74 15.30
N GLN A 88 5.84 5.61 14.05
CA GLN A 88 6.20 6.77 13.23
C GLN A 88 4.98 7.67 12.96
N PHE A 89 3.82 7.09 12.66
CA PHE A 89 2.57 7.85 12.51
C PHE A 89 2.19 8.54 13.83
N LEU A 90 2.16 7.82 14.95
CA LEU A 90 1.84 8.40 16.26
C LEU A 90 2.82 9.51 16.70
N ALA A 91 4.07 9.45 16.27
CA ALA A 91 5.06 10.48 16.61
C ALA A 91 4.99 11.72 15.72
N LYS A 92 4.67 11.55 14.42
CA LYS A 92 4.81 12.62 13.42
C LYS A 92 3.48 13.15 12.90
N LYS A 93 2.48 12.29 12.75
CA LYS A 93 1.17 12.61 12.17
C LYS A 93 0.08 11.65 12.66
N PRO A 94 -0.34 11.75 13.94
CA PRO A 94 -1.27 10.80 14.55
C PRO A 94 -2.61 10.71 13.81
N SER A 95 -3.13 11.84 13.31
CA SER A 95 -4.44 11.91 12.65
C SER A 95 -4.53 11.13 11.34
N GLU A 96 -3.41 10.70 10.77
CA GLU A 96 -3.35 9.92 9.52
C GLU A 96 -2.90 8.48 9.75
N ASN A 97 -2.89 8.02 11.00
CA ASN A 97 -2.45 6.67 11.35
C ASN A 97 -3.44 5.61 10.82
N PRO A 98 -3.06 4.78 9.82
CA PRO A 98 -3.97 3.75 9.31
C PRO A 98 -4.02 2.50 10.22
N PHE A 99 -3.11 2.38 11.19
CA PHE A 99 -2.98 1.20 12.07
C PHE A 99 -3.89 1.26 13.31
N SER A 100 -4.76 2.28 13.43
CA SER A 100 -5.54 2.62 14.63
C SER A 100 -4.70 3.12 15.80
N ASP A 101 -5.36 3.90 16.65
CA ASP A 101 -4.85 4.44 17.91
C ASP A 101 -5.25 3.55 19.10
N ASP A 102 -6.07 2.53 18.85
CA ASP A 102 -6.60 1.60 19.84
C ASP A 102 -5.54 0.65 20.42
N ILE A 103 -5.91 0.01 21.53
CA ILE A 103 -5.13 -1.02 22.25
C ILE A 103 -4.76 -2.20 21.33
N GLN A 104 -5.54 -2.45 20.27
CA GLN A 104 -5.28 -3.49 19.27
C GLN A 104 -4.95 -2.86 17.91
N PRO A 105 -3.67 -2.78 17.51
CA PRO A 105 -3.29 -2.22 16.22
C PRO A 105 -3.78 -3.11 15.08
N LYS A 106 -4.24 -2.48 14.00
CA LYS A 106 -4.55 -3.17 12.74
C LYS A 106 -3.26 -3.64 12.08
N SER A 107 -3.29 -4.77 11.39
CA SER A 107 -2.14 -5.22 10.59
C SER A 107 -2.22 -4.66 9.17
N PHE A 108 -1.08 -4.48 8.51
CA PHE A 108 -1.03 -4.06 7.10
C PHE A 108 -1.89 -4.96 6.19
N SER A 109 -1.90 -6.27 6.43
CA SER A 109 -2.70 -7.23 5.66
C SER A 109 -4.21 -7.02 5.78
N SER A 110 -4.67 -6.29 6.80
CA SER A 110 -6.09 -5.92 6.97
C SER A 110 -6.43 -4.56 6.35
N LEU A 111 -5.43 -3.82 5.85
CA LEU A 111 -5.59 -2.51 5.21
C LEU A 111 -5.73 -2.62 3.68
N SER A 112 -5.49 -3.80 3.12
CA SER A 112 -5.55 -4.07 1.68
C SER A 112 -6.94 -3.90 1.06
N ASP A 113 -8.01 -3.80 1.87
CA ASP A 113 -9.36 -3.46 1.40
C ASP A 113 -9.48 -2.05 0.78
N PHE A 114 -8.43 -1.22 0.85
CA PHE A 114 -8.42 0.17 0.37
C PHE A 114 -8.84 0.32 -1.11
N HIS A 115 -8.48 -0.63 -1.98
CA HIS A 115 -8.83 -0.57 -3.40
C HIS A 115 -10.25 -1.08 -3.71
N LYS A 116 -10.96 -1.66 -2.74
CA LYS A 116 -12.38 -2.02 -2.85
C LYS A 116 -13.29 -0.80 -2.67
N ALA A 117 -12.75 0.31 -2.13
CA ALA A 117 -13.45 1.58 -2.09
C ALA A 117 -13.49 2.22 -3.49
N ARG A 118 -14.69 2.66 -3.90
CA ARG A 118 -14.90 3.35 -5.18
C ARG A 118 -14.00 4.59 -5.28
N PRO A 119 -13.40 4.90 -6.45
CA PRO A 119 -12.59 6.11 -6.66
C PRO A 119 -13.29 7.42 -6.23
N SER A 120 -14.63 7.45 -6.27
CA SER A 120 -15.45 8.60 -5.84
C SER A 120 -15.33 8.95 -4.34
N MET A 121 -14.66 8.14 -3.52
CA MET A 121 -14.43 8.41 -2.09
C MET A 121 -12.99 8.85 -1.77
N LEU A 122 -12.05 8.78 -2.71
CA LEU A 122 -10.63 9.09 -2.46
C LEU A 122 -10.19 10.48 -2.98
N CYS A 123 -11.10 11.17 -3.68
CA CYS A 123 -10.89 12.52 -4.25
C CYS A 123 -11.87 13.54 -3.65
N THR A 124 -11.99 13.59 -2.32
CA THR A 124 -12.61 14.74 -1.65
C THR A 124 -11.53 15.53 -0.94
N ASP A 125 -11.44 16.82 -1.31
CA ASP A 125 -10.50 17.84 -0.81
C ASP A 125 -10.43 17.94 0.72
#